data_AF-A0A452E4J1-F1
#
_entry.id   AF-A0A452E4J1-F1
#
_cell.length_a   1.000
_cell.length_b   1.000
_cell.length_c   1.000
_cell.angle_alpha   90.00
_cell.angle_beta   90.00
_cell.angle_gamma   90.00
#
_symmetry.space_group_name_H-M   'P 1'
#
loop_
_entity.id
_entity.type
_entity.pdbx_description
1 polymer ?
#
loop_
_entity_poly.entity_id
_entity_poly.type
_entity_poly.pdbx_seq_one_letter_code
_entity_poly.pdbx_strand_id
1 'polypeptide(L)'
;MAIWTENEVYLGYALLKFVKILTTEKLKGRLKTSPTATLTIHNVEYTGHPLELALLLNYCIICNTSKTIYLVIYNEDTIQWVFQDFAFDVTIDTFLIPYFLHSAMPELLLWDKHRIYYYYHNFRDTGVIQTTTEFGNLSRLSQNSIIHNVLMDYYGNIVVKMENNVMFYFKIKIKDAIKLHLWTNSTVKSLISFKPSGHIYLVYVFENGKIYAEEYPLKLEAQSITFKTKEKCPYVAFHNDIFNFFYFLDKGQNLSLWAQIVYSENIGLYIVVESYGPKILEIKDQVQYEVTSRYYSKTTSFVCVVSPRYENTGILSYLRDRPSKPLRVKYNWDKYGCPLKVNIREKFHPLVQLYNDNGYVEDVEVNFIVWEIHGRDDYSFNNTMKKSGCLNEAQTWNSMIELNKHLPLEEVWGPENYKHCFSYAIGKPGDLTQPYEIINKSNYNHLVWPLDHSGIYVFRVKILDPNYSFCNLTTIFAIETFGVIPRPNGYMVAAFVFLLMLLFLSILILSYFHYMRIYRKYIYEPLHESERKKKKN
;
A
#
# COMPACT_ATOMS: atom_id res chain seq x y z
N MET A 1 2.08 -6.00 3.08
CA MET A 1 3.24 -6.92 3.21
C MET A 1 2.72 -8.33 2.98
N ALA A 2 3.30 -9.09 2.04
CA ALA A 2 2.94 -10.48 1.83
C ALA A 2 3.92 -11.40 2.58
N ILE A 3 3.42 -12.47 3.20
CA ILE A 3 4.23 -13.56 3.75
C ILE A 3 3.69 -14.88 3.23
N TRP A 4 4.56 -15.89 3.09
CA TRP A 4 4.16 -17.18 2.55
C TRP A 4 4.89 -18.32 3.24
N THR A 5 4.27 -19.49 3.18
CA THR A 5 4.90 -20.79 3.41
C THR A 5 4.96 -21.53 2.08
N GLU A 6 5.47 -22.77 2.10
CA GLU A 6 5.46 -23.62 0.91
C GLU A 6 4.06 -23.83 0.32
N ASN A 7 3.01 -23.75 1.15
CA ASN A 7 1.64 -24.10 0.76
C ASN A 7 0.61 -22.99 0.92
N GLU A 8 0.94 -21.87 1.55
CA GLU A 8 -0.03 -20.84 1.93
C GLU A 8 0.52 -19.43 1.71
N VAL A 9 -0.35 -18.51 1.30
CA VAL A 9 -0.01 -17.08 1.16
C VAL A 9 -0.92 -16.24 2.04
N TYR A 10 -0.32 -15.27 2.72
CA TYR A 10 -0.98 -14.35 3.62
C TYR A 10 -0.67 -12.90 3.26
N LEU A 11 -1.69 -12.04 3.34
CA LEU A 11 -1.54 -10.59 3.26
C LEU A 11 -1.59 -9.98 4.65
N GLY A 12 -0.56 -9.21 4.98
CA GLY A 12 -0.43 -8.44 6.21
C GLY A 12 -1.07 -7.07 6.08
N TYR A 13 -1.95 -6.77 7.04
CA TYR A 13 -2.65 -5.50 7.22
C TYR A 13 -2.14 -4.78 8.48
N ALA A 14 -2.77 -3.64 8.82
CA ALA A 14 -2.47 -2.89 10.01
C ALA A 14 -2.43 -3.77 11.27
N LEU A 15 -1.52 -3.44 12.20
CA LEU A 15 -1.29 -4.18 13.45
C LEU A 15 -0.77 -5.61 13.25
N LEU A 16 -0.02 -5.86 12.17
CA LEU A 16 0.58 -7.18 11.87
C LEU A 16 -0.48 -8.30 11.78
N LYS A 17 -1.70 -7.97 11.35
CA LYS A 17 -2.75 -8.95 11.12
C LYS A 17 -2.58 -9.57 9.75
N PHE A 18 -2.36 -10.88 9.70
CA PHE A 18 -2.18 -11.63 8.46
C PHE A 18 -3.45 -12.39 8.10
N VAL A 19 -3.99 -12.13 6.91
CA VAL A 19 -5.15 -12.84 6.37
C VAL A 19 -4.67 -13.81 5.30
N LYS A 20 -5.02 -15.09 5.48
CA LYS A 20 -4.77 -16.13 4.47
C LYS A 20 -5.60 -15.86 3.24
N ILE A 21 -4.95 -15.65 2.09
CA ILE A 21 -5.63 -15.39 0.83
C ILE A 21 -5.70 -16.63 -0.07
N LEU A 22 -4.76 -17.56 0.10
CA LEU A 22 -4.63 -18.71 -0.79
C LEU A 22 -3.99 -19.93 -0.10
N THR A 23 -4.36 -21.11 -0.58
CA THR A 23 -3.62 -22.36 -0.38
C THR A 23 -3.26 -22.97 -1.74
N THR A 24 -2.15 -23.71 -1.83
CA THR A 24 -1.73 -24.41 -3.04
C THR A 24 -2.79 -25.41 -3.51
N GLU A 25 -3.55 -26.04 -2.61
CA GLU A 25 -4.69 -26.91 -2.95
C GLU A 25 -5.80 -26.17 -3.71
N LYS A 26 -6.21 -25.00 -3.22
CA LYS A 26 -7.20 -24.15 -3.91
C LYS A 26 -6.66 -23.69 -5.26
N LEU A 27 -5.36 -23.43 -5.35
CA LEU A 27 -4.72 -23.03 -6.59
C LEU A 27 -4.65 -24.18 -7.59
N LYS A 28 -4.28 -25.40 -7.18
CA LYS A 28 -4.32 -26.62 -8.01
C LYS A 28 -5.71 -26.84 -8.61
N GLY A 29 -6.76 -26.70 -7.78
CA GLY A 29 -8.15 -26.80 -8.24
C GLY A 29 -8.51 -25.77 -9.30
N ARG A 30 -8.03 -24.53 -9.16
CA ARG A 30 -8.24 -23.44 -10.14
C ARG A 30 -7.43 -23.64 -11.42
N LEU A 31 -6.20 -24.14 -11.31
CA LEU A 31 -5.29 -24.39 -12.43
C LEU A 31 -5.63 -25.67 -13.19
N LYS A 32 -6.58 -26.48 -12.71
CA LYS A 32 -6.93 -27.80 -13.27
C LYS A 32 -5.69 -28.70 -13.49
N THR A 33 -4.67 -28.54 -12.65
CA THR A 33 -3.44 -29.34 -12.70
C THR A 33 -3.74 -30.77 -12.31
N SER A 34 -2.91 -31.72 -12.77
CA SER A 34 -3.06 -33.14 -12.41
C SER A 34 -3.15 -33.33 -10.89
N PRO A 35 -4.05 -34.20 -10.38
CA PRO A 35 -4.12 -34.52 -8.95
C PRO A 35 -2.81 -35.08 -8.40
N THR A 36 -2.01 -35.73 -9.25
CA THR A 36 -0.71 -36.32 -8.90
C THR A 36 0.43 -35.31 -8.94
N ALA A 37 0.20 -34.08 -9.43
CA ALA A 37 1.25 -33.07 -9.50
C ALA A 37 1.47 -32.40 -8.15
N THR A 38 2.73 -32.15 -7.81
CA THR A 38 3.14 -31.33 -6.67
C THR A 38 3.20 -29.87 -7.11
N LEU A 39 2.55 -28.99 -6.34
CA LEU A 39 2.52 -27.55 -6.58
C LEU A 39 2.87 -26.86 -5.27
N THR A 40 3.98 -26.13 -5.24
CA THR A 40 4.44 -25.40 -4.06
C THR A 40 4.80 -23.97 -4.41
N ILE A 41 4.73 -23.08 -3.44
CA ILE A 41 5.08 -21.68 -3.62
C ILE A 41 6.60 -21.56 -3.60
N HIS A 42 7.17 -21.08 -4.70
CA HIS A 42 8.60 -20.85 -4.84
C HIS A 42 9.02 -19.51 -4.26
N ASN A 43 8.36 -18.44 -4.70
CA ASN A 43 8.65 -17.07 -4.29
C ASN A 43 7.40 -16.19 -4.46
N VAL A 44 7.35 -15.09 -3.72
CA VAL A 44 6.24 -14.12 -3.77
C VAL A 44 6.82 -12.71 -3.79
N GLU A 45 6.37 -11.92 -4.76
CA GLU A 45 6.85 -10.55 -4.92
C GLU A 45 5.73 -9.62 -5.40
N TYR A 46 5.76 -8.37 -4.96
CA TYR A 46 4.91 -7.35 -5.57
C TYR A 46 5.45 -7.01 -6.95
N THR A 47 4.53 -6.81 -7.89
CA THR A 47 4.92 -6.36 -9.23
C THR A 47 5.29 -4.87 -9.22
N GLY A 48 5.70 -4.33 -10.36
CA GLY A 48 5.83 -2.87 -10.54
C GLY A 48 4.52 -2.11 -10.30
N HIS A 49 3.37 -2.79 -10.25
CA HIS A 49 2.05 -2.23 -9.97
C HIS A 49 1.67 -2.42 -8.49
N PRO A 50 1.30 -1.34 -7.76
CA PRO A 50 1.14 -1.36 -6.29
C PRO A 50 0.09 -2.34 -5.71
N LEU A 51 -0.78 -2.88 -6.56
CA LEU A 51 -1.93 -3.71 -6.17
C LEU A 51 -1.89 -5.09 -6.85
N GLU A 52 -0.72 -5.50 -7.33
CA GLU A 52 -0.51 -6.80 -7.95
C GLU A 52 0.60 -7.56 -7.25
N LEU A 53 0.29 -8.80 -6.88
CA LEU A 53 1.18 -9.74 -6.20
C LEU A 53 1.45 -10.92 -7.11
N ALA A 54 2.70 -11.11 -7.50
CA ALA A 54 3.15 -12.24 -8.28
C ALA A 54 3.58 -13.41 -7.38
N LEU A 55 3.17 -14.61 -7.77
CA LEU A 55 3.56 -15.88 -7.17
C LEU A 55 4.29 -16.71 -8.21
N LEU A 56 5.53 -17.07 -7.91
CA LEU A 56 6.25 -18.10 -8.63
C LEU A 56 5.91 -19.45 -7.99
N LEU A 57 5.52 -20.42 -8.80
CA LEU A 57 5.05 -21.73 -8.34
C LEU A 57 5.94 -22.82 -8.89
N ASN A 58 6.46 -23.69 -8.02
CA ASN A 58 7.11 -24.92 -8.46
C ASN A 58 6.04 -25.94 -8.84
N TYR A 59 6.16 -26.49 -10.03
CA TYR A 59 5.33 -27.59 -10.51
C TYR A 59 6.20 -28.77 -10.94
N CYS A 60 5.87 -29.96 -10.47
CA CYS A 60 6.49 -31.20 -10.92
C CYS A 60 5.57 -32.40 -10.68
N ILE A 61 5.66 -33.43 -11.52
CA ILE A 61 4.88 -34.68 -11.37
C ILE A 61 5.70 -35.72 -10.62
N ILE A 62 6.95 -35.97 -11.04
CA ILE A 62 7.83 -36.98 -10.44
C ILE A 62 8.99 -36.33 -9.64
N CYS A 63 9.14 -35.01 -9.70
CA CYS A 63 10.01 -34.17 -8.86
C CYS A 63 11.47 -34.66 -8.60
N ASN A 64 12.02 -35.52 -9.46
CA ASN A 64 13.33 -36.13 -9.22
C ASN A 64 14.49 -35.32 -9.82
N THR A 65 14.30 -34.68 -10.98
CA THR A 65 15.40 -34.06 -11.74
C THR A 65 15.11 -32.63 -12.15
N SER A 66 13.87 -32.34 -12.53
CA SER A 66 13.44 -31.03 -13.01
C SER A 66 12.11 -30.61 -12.42
N LYS A 67 11.89 -29.30 -12.41
CA LYS A 67 10.64 -28.65 -12.08
C LYS A 67 10.39 -27.51 -13.05
N THR A 68 9.12 -27.22 -13.28
CA THR A 68 8.68 -26.08 -14.08
C THR A 68 8.23 -24.98 -13.12
N ILE A 69 8.66 -23.75 -13.37
CA ILE A 69 8.21 -22.57 -12.65
C ILE A 69 7.09 -21.91 -13.45
N TYR A 70 5.94 -21.75 -12.81
CA TYR A 70 4.82 -20.97 -13.34
C TYR A 70 4.69 -19.64 -12.63
N LEU A 71 4.13 -18.64 -13.32
CA LEU A 71 3.84 -17.33 -12.75
C LEU A 71 2.34 -17.08 -12.69
N VAL A 72 1.85 -16.72 -11.51
CA VAL A 72 0.46 -16.31 -11.29
C VAL A 72 0.44 -14.95 -10.63
N ILE A 73 -0.31 -14.01 -11.17
CA ILE A 73 -0.49 -12.68 -10.61
C ILE A 73 -1.86 -12.59 -9.94
N TYR A 74 -1.87 -12.23 -8.68
CA TYR A 74 -3.07 -11.85 -7.94
C TYR A 74 -3.24 -10.35 -7.99
N ASN A 75 -4.36 -9.89 -8.53
CA ASN A 75 -4.71 -8.48 -8.54
C ASN A 75 -5.62 -8.18 -7.34
N GLU A 76 -5.12 -7.34 -6.42
CA GLU A 76 -5.81 -6.99 -5.17
C GLU A 76 -7.06 -6.15 -5.42
N ASP A 77 -7.18 -5.44 -6.56
CA ASP A 77 -8.35 -4.61 -6.92
C ASP A 77 -9.50 -5.44 -7.46
N THR A 78 -9.22 -6.36 -8.38
CA THR A 78 -10.24 -7.22 -9.00
C THR A 78 -10.49 -8.50 -8.20
N ILE A 79 -9.59 -8.83 -7.26
CA ILE A 79 -9.59 -10.10 -6.49
C ILE A 79 -9.51 -11.30 -7.45
N GLN A 80 -8.84 -11.11 -8.59
CA GLN A 80 -8.67 -12.14 -9.61
C GLN A 80 -7.25 -12.69 -9.60
N TRP A 81 -7.16 -13.98 -9.91
CA TRP A 81 -5.91 -14.67 -10.14
C TRP A 81 -5.75 -14.83 -11.64
N VAL A 82 -4.71 -14.22 -12.19
CA VAL A 82 -4.40 -14.25 -13.61
C VAL A 82 -3.15 -15.09 -13.80
N PHE A 83 -3.30 -16.21 -14.49
CA PHE A 83 -2.18 -17.02 -14.92
C PHE A 83 -1.46 -16.31 -16.05
N GLN A 84 -0.15 -16.17 -15.94
CA GLN A 84 0.67 -15.61 -17.00
C GLN A 84 1.12 -16.73 -17.93
N ASP A 85 1.24 -16.44 -19.22
CA ASP A 85 1.84 -17.36 -20.19
C ASP A 85 3.37 -17.40 -19.97
N PHE A 86 3.75 -18.07 -18.87
CA PHE A 86 5.11 -18.15 -18.36
C PHE A 86 5.33 -19.57 -17.85
N ALA A 87 6.29 -20.26 -18.45
CA ALA A 87 6.78 -21.55 -18.00
C ALA A 87 8.29 -21.58 -18.13
N PHE A 88 8.98 -21.90 -17.05
CA PHE A 88 10.44 -21.95 -17.03
C PHE A 88 10.96 -23.23 -16.39
N ASP A 89 11.57 -24.10 -17.19
CA ASP A 89 12.09 -25.39 -16.74
C ASP A 89 13.48 -25.24 -16.14
N VAL A 90 13.64 -25.73 -14.91
CA VAL A 90 14.90 -25.70 -14.16
C VAL A 90 15.17 -27.03 -13.48
N THR A 91 16.42 -27.24 -13.07
CA THR A 91 16.76 -28.38 -12.20
C THR A 91 16.12 -28.21 -10.83
N ILE A 92 15.86 -29.33 -10.16
CA ILE A 92 15.12 -29.35 -8.88
C ILE A 92 15.76 -28.43 -7.81
N ASP A 93 17.10 -28.38 -7.77
CA ASP A 93 17.90 -27.62 -6.80
C ASP A 93 18.03 -26.12 -7.13
N THR A 94 17.55 -25.68 -8.30
CA THR A 94 17.63 -24.28 -8.69
C THR A 94 16.65 -23.44 -7.86
N PHE A 95 17.15 -22.37 -7.25
CA PHE A 95 16.34 -21.36 -6.57
C PHE A 95 16.43 -20.05 -7.32
N LEU A 96 15.28 -19.47 -7.66
CA LEU A 96 15.17 -18.25 -8.44
C LEU A 96 14.62 -17.11 -7.57
N ILE A 97 15.22 -15.95 -7.74
CA ILE A 97 14.79 -14.73 -7.09
C ILE A 97 14.19 -13.83 -8.18
N PRO A 98 12.89 -13.52 -8.12
CA PRO A 98 12.26 -12.57 -9.02
C PRO A 98 12.57 -11.13 -8.59
N TYR A 99 12.53 -10.22 -9.56
CA TYR A 99 12.42 -8.79 -9.36
C TYR A 99 11.59 -8.15 -10.47
N PHE A 100 10.42 -7.63 -10.11
CA PHE A 100 9.55 -6.94 -11.07
C PHE A 100 10.00 -5.49 -11.28
N LEU A 101 10.07 -5.08 -12.54
CA LEU A 101 10.53 -3.75 -12.91
C LEU A 101 9.38 -2.75 -12.79
N HIS A 102 9.71 -1.52 -12.39
CA HIS A 102 8.77 -0.40 -12.43
C HIS A 102 8.54 0.03 -13.88
N SER A 103 7.67 -0.70 -14.58
CA SER A 103 7.30 -0.46 -15.97
C SER A 103 5.78 -0.41 -16.11
N ALA A 104 5.32 0.22 -17.19
CA ALA A 104 3.92 0.17 -17.58
C ALA A 104 3.54 -1.23 -18.09
N MET A 105 4.47 -2.09 -18.48
CA MET A 105 4.16 -3.48 -18.81
C MET A 105 4.72 -4.42 -17.75
N PRO A 106 4.11 -5.60 -17.54
CA PRO A 106 4.73 -6.65 -16.75
C PRO A 106 6.12 -6.99 -17.32
N GLU A 107 7.13 -6.67 -16.53
CA GLU A 107 8.54 -6.90 -16.84
C GLU A 107 9.21 -7.50 -15.60
N LEU A 108 10.00 -8.54 -15.80
CA LEU A 108 10.56 -9.36 -14.73
C LEU A 108 12.04 -9.63 -15.03
N LEU A 109 12.89 -9.39 -14.03
CA LEU A 109 14.20 -10.03 -13.93
C LEU A 109 14.09 -11.21 -12.98
N LEU A 110 14.80 -12.28 -13.33
CA LEU A 110 14.81 -13.50 -12.55
C LEU A 110 16.24 -13.99 -12.51
N TRP A 111 16.78 -14.38 -11.36
CA TRP A 111 18.15 -14.88 -11.32
C TRP A 111 18.30 -16.09 -10.41
N ASP A 112 19.23 -16.97 -10.80
CA ASP A 112 19.72 -18.05 -9.97
C ASP A 112 21.09 -17.67 -9.37
N LYS A 113 21.88 -18.64 -8.94
CA LYS A 113 23.22 -18.40 -8.36
C LYS A 113 24.26 -17.91 -9.37
N HIS A 114 24.02 -18.06 -10.67
CA HIS A 114 25.02 -17.94 -11.73
C HIS A 114 24.59 -17.03 -12.90
N ARG A 115 23.29 -16.91 -13.16
CA ARG A 115 22.72 -16.28 -14.35
C ARG A 115 21.56 -15.36 -14.00
N ILE A 116 21.38 -14.34 -14.83
CA ILE A 116 20.23 -13.43 -14.79
C ILE A 116 19.44 -13.60 -16.08
N TYR A 117 18.17 -13.91 -15.94
CA TYR A 117 17.17 -14.03 -16.97
C TYR A 117 16.35 -12.75 -17.01
N TYR A 118 16.02 -12.28 -18.21
CA TYR A 118 15.12 -11.15 -18.41
C TYR A 118 13.86 -11.61 -19.14
N TYR A 119 12.75 -10.97 -18.79
CA TYR A 119 11.45 -11.11 -19.43
C TYR A 119 10.87 -9.71 -19.60
N TYR A 120 11.06 -9.13 -20.78
CA TYR A 120 10.60 -7.79 -21.13
C TYR A 120 9.35 -7.84 -22.01
N HIS A 121 8.65 -6.70 -22.11
CA HIS A 121 7.50 -6.52 -22.99
C HIS A 121 6.41 -7.57 -22.78
N ASN A 122 5.91 -7.68 -21.54
CA ASN A 122 4.88 -8.64 -21.16
C ASN A 122 5.30 -10.10 -21.44
N PHE A 123 6.50 -10.46 -20.97
CA PHE A 123 7.11 -11.78 -21.08
C PHE A 123 7.37 -12.30 -22.51
N ARG A 124 7.32 -11.43 -23.53
CA ARG A 124 7.54 -11.82 -24.93
C ARG A 124 9.01 -11.80 -25.34
N ASP A 125 9.77 -10.82 -24.84
CA ASP A 125 11.21 -10.73 -25.12
C ASP A 125 11.96 -11.33 -23.92
N THR A 126 12.48 -12.55 -24.12
CA THR A 126 13.07 -13.34 -23.04
C THR A 126 14.47 -13.80 -23.39
N GLY A 127 15.31 -13.96 -22.37
CA GLY A 127 16.66 -14.46 -22.56
C GLY A 127 17.51 -14.41 -21.30
N VAL A 128 18.80 -14.68 -21.47
CA VAL A 128 19.81 -14.56 -20.42
C VAL A 128 20.63 -13.31 -20.71
N ILE A 129 20.88 -12.50 -19.68
CA ILE A 129 21.81 -11.37 -19.77
C ILE A 129 23.18 -11.92 -20.17
N GLN A 130 23.67 -11.46 -21.31
CA GLN A 130 24.92 -11.90 -21.88
C GLN A 130 26.09 -11.14 -21.29
N THR A 131 27.25 -11.74 -21.38
CA THR A 131 28.54 -11.11 -21.13
C THR A 131 29.39 -11.33 -22.36
N THR A 132 30.40 -10.48 -22.59
CA THR A 132 31.28 -10.57 -23.77
C THR A 132 31.93 -11.95 -23.96
N THR A 133 32.01 -12.71 -22.88
CA THR A 133 32.56 -14.07 -22.79
C THR A 133 31.65 -14.89 -21.86
N GLU A 134 31.52 -16.21 -22.04
CA GLU A 134 30.85 -17.15 -21.12
C GLU A 134 29.29 -17.23 -21.15
N PHE A 135 28.64 -16.84 -22.26
CA PHE A 135 27.20 -17.08 -22.49
C PHE A 135 26.26 -16.70 -21.32
N GLY A 136 26.56 -15.58 -20.65
CA GLY A 136 25.76 -15.07 -19.53
C GLY A 136 25.97 -15.76 -18.18
N ASN A 137 26.92 -16.70 -18.06
CA ASN A 137 27.30 -17.26 -16.77
C ASN A 137 28.29 -16.33 -16.05
N LEU A 138 27.76 -15.50 -15.15
CA LEU A 138 28.54 -14.51 -14.40
C LEU A 138 29.59 -15.15 -13.51
N SER A 139 29.31 -16.34 -12.97
CA SER A 139 30.23 -17.08 -12.11
C SER A 139 31.54 -17.43 -12.79
N ARG A 140 31.51 -17.76 -14.08
CA ARG A 140 32.75 -18.06 -14.83
C ARG A 140 33.68 -16.84 -14.91
N LEU A 141 33.12 -15.64 -14.96
CA LEU A 141 33.87 -14.38 -14.99
C LEU A 141 34.23 -13.84 -13.60
N SER A 142 33.75 -14.49 -12.54
CA SER A 142 34.01 -14.13 -11.15
C SER A 142 34.60 -15.30 -10.35
N GLN A 143 35.52 -16.07 -10.96
CA GLN A 143 36.26 -17.14 -10.28
C GLN A 143 35.34 -18.21 -9.65
N ASN A 144 34.26 -18.57 -10.35
CA ASN A 144 33.19 -19.47 -9.90
C ASN A 144 32.46 -19.03 -8.62
N SER A 145 32.53 -17.75 -8.24
CA SER A 145 31.69 -17.16 -7.18
C SER A 145 30.22 -17.06 -7.62
N ILE A 146 29.30 -16.96 -6.67
CA ILE A 146 27.85 -16.85 -6.93
C ILE A 146 27.33 -15.42 -6.77
N ILE A 147 26.16 -15.16 -7.36
CA ILE A 147 25.44 -13.90 -7.22
C ILE A 147 25.05 -13.73 -5.75
N HIS A 148 25.49 -12.63 -5.15
CA HIS A 148 25.20 -12.28 -3.76
C HIS A 148 24.04 -11.28 -3.67
N ASN A 149 24.04 -10.26 -4.53
CA ASN A 149 22.99 -9.25 -4.54
C ASN A 149 22.82 -8.65 -5.94
N VAL A 150 21.57 -8.34 -6.31
CA VAL A 150 21.21 -7.60 -7.52
C VAL A 150 20.48 -6.36 -7.07
N LEU A 151 20.99 -5.19 -7.44
CA LEU A 151 20.41 -3.91 -7.04
C LEU A 151 20.08 -3.10 -8.27
N MET A 152 18.94 -2.43 -8.20
CA MET A 152 18.42 -1.59 -9.27
C MET A 152 18.05 -0.21 -8.74
N ASP A 153 18.35 0.85 -9.50
CA ASP A 153 17.84 2.18 -9.21
C ASP A 153 16.62 2.55 -10.06
N TYR A 154 15.99 3.66 -9.71
CA TYR A 154 14.84 4.21 -10.44
C TYR A 154 15.16 4.65 -11.88
N TYR A 155 16.43 4.81 -12.23
CA TYR A 155 16.88 5.15 -13.59
C TYR A 155 17.16 3.90 -14.45
N GLY A 156 16.91 2.71 -13.89
CA GLY A 156 17.10 1.42 -14.55
C GLY A 156 18.55 0.95 -14.61
N ASN A 157 19.45 1.52 -13.81
CA ASN A 157 20.81 1.02 -13.65
C ASN A 157 20.80 -0.22 -12.75
N ILE A 158 21.47 -1.28 -13.18
CA ILE A 158 21.47 -2.57 -12.50
C ILE A 158 22.90 -2.96 -12.18
N VAL A 159 23.17 -3.19 -10.90
CA VAL A 159 24.48 -3.66 -10.42
C VAL A 159 24.31 -5.02 -9.78
N VAL A 160 25.06 -5.99 -10.30
CA VAL A 160 25.12 -7.35 -9.80
C VAL A 160 26.41 -7.50 -9.02
N LYS A 161 26.30 -7.82 -7.74
CA LYS A 161 27.44 -8.08 -6.86
C LYS A 161 27.55 -9.58 -6.63
N MET A 162 28.73 -10.13 -6.90
CA MET A 162 29.10 -11.49 -6.54
C MET A 162 29.59 -11.55 -5.08
N GLU A 163 29.62 -12.74 -4.48
CA GLU A 163 30.13 -12.90 -3.10
C GLU A 163 31.59 -12.47 -2.95
N ASN A 164 32.41 -12.72 -3.96
CA ASN A 164 33.82 -12.29 -3.99
C ASN A 164 34.02 -10.81 -4.40
N ASN A 165 32.98 -9.98 -4.28
CA ASN A 165 32.99 -8.55 -4.59
C ASN A 165 33.27 -8.18 -6.06
N VAL A 166 33.31 -9.14 -6.97
CA VAL A 166 33.24 -8.84 -8.42
C VAL A 166 31.87 -8.25 -8.71
N MET A 167 31.83 -7.18 -9.51
CA MET A 167 30.60 -6.50 -9.88
C MET A 167 30.39 -6.53 -11.40
N PHE A 168 29.13 -6.62 -11.79
CA PHE A 168 28.69 -6.45 -13.18
C PHE A 168 27.65 -5.34 -13.25
N TYR A 169 27.65 -4.62 -14.36
CA TYR A 169 26.69 -3.56 -14.64
C TYR A 169 25.97 -3.83 -15.95
N PHE A 170 24.67 -3.60 -15.96
CA PHE A 170 23.88 -3.42 -17.16
C PHE A 170 22.75 -2.44 -16.88
N LYS A 171 22.10 -1.98 -17.95
CA LYS A 171 20.91 -1.14 -17.83
C LYS A 171 19.68 -1.95 -18.22
N ILE A 172 18.53 -1.63 -17.65
CA ILE A 172 17.25 -2.21 -18.06
C ILE A 172 17.09 -2.17 -19.59
N LYS A 173 16.55 -3.23 -20.18
CA LYS A 173 16.41 -3.44 -21.63
C LYS A 173 17.72 -3.55 -22.43
N ILE A 174 18.89 -3.41 -21.79
CA ILE A 174 20.17 -3.82 -22.37
C ILE A 174 20.39 -5.30 -22.04
N LYS A 175 20.75 -6.06 -23.07
CA LYS A 175 20.91 -7.53 -22.99
C LYS A 175 22.32 -7.96 -22.60
N ASP A 176 23.27 -7.03 -22.62
CA ASP A 176 24.67 -7.25 -22.30
C ASP A 176 25.04 -6.61 -20.96
N ALA A 177 25.76 -7.37 -20.15
CA ALA A 177 26.40 -6.92 -18.93
C ALA A 177 27.90 -6.78 -19.12
N ILE A 178 28.44 -5.70 -18.55
CA ILE A 178 29.86 -5.43 -18.49
C ILE A 178 30.40 -5.73 -17.10
N LYS A 179 31.59 -6.33 -17.05
CA LYS A 179 32.31 -6.54 -15.80
C LYS A 179 32.97 -5.24 -15.37
N LEU A 180 32.71 -4.81 -14.14
CA LEU A 180 33.33 -3.64 -13.52
C LEU A 180 34.71 -4.01 -12.95
N HIS A 181 35.55 -3.00 -12.73
CA HIS A 181 36.85 -3.12 -12.11
C HIS A 181 36.71 -3.56 -10.64
N LEU A 182 37.74 -4.23 -10.15
CA LEU A 182 37.81 -4.65 -8.76
C LEU A 182 38.17 -3.45 -7.87
N TRP A 183 37.22 -3.02 -7.06
CA TRP A 183 37.40 -1.95 -6.06
C TRP A 183 37.73 -2.48 -4.67
N THR A 184 37.42 -3.74 -4.40
CA THR A 184 37.50 -4.33 -3.07
C THR A 184 38.11 -5.71 -3.14
N ASN A 185 38.91 -6.06 -2.12
CA ASN A 185 39.41 -7.41 -1.96
C ASN A 185 38.24 -8.41 -1.81
N SER A 186 38.38 -9.60 -2.39
CA SER A 186 37.35 -10.64 -2.38
C SER A 186 36.95 -11.13 -0.98
N THR A 187 37.78 -10.89 0.04
CA THR A 187 37.53 -11.35 1.42
C THR A 187 36.77 -10.35 2.28
N VAL A 188 36.73 -9.06 1.91
CA VAL A 188 36.10 -8.03 2.73
C VAL A 188 34.58 -8.11 2.58
N LYS A 189 33.86 -8.21 3.69
CA LYS A 189 32.39 -8.17 3.66
C LYS A 189 31.95 -6.77 3.23
N SER A 190 31.20 -6.71 2.14
CA SER A 190 30.67 -5.45 1.62
C SER A 190 29.25 -5.62 1.07
N LEU A 191 28.53 -4.51 1.08
CA LEU A 191 27.18 -4.36 0.55
C LEU A 191 27.16 -3.13 -0.36
N ILE A 192 26.34 -3.16 -1.40
CA ILE A 192 26.06 -1.99 -2.23
C ILE A 192 24.71 -1.42 -1.79
N SER A 193 24.61 -0.09 -1.78
CA SER A 193 23.36 0.62 -1.47
C SER A 193 23.17 1.81 -2.41
N PHE A 194 21.91 2.15 -2.69
CA PHE A 194 21.53 3.32 -3.49
C PHE A 194 20.95 4.42 -2.60
N LYS A 195 21.35 5.67 -2.87
CA LYS A 195 20.56 6.82 -2.42
C LYS A 195 19.38 7.07 -3.38
N PRO A 196 18.29 7.69 -2.91
CA PRO A 196 17.19 8.12 -3.79
C PRO A 196 17.64 9.01 -4.96
N SER A 197 18.77 9.71 -4.82
CA SER A 197 19.39 10.51 -5.89
C SER A 197 20.08 9.68 -6.99
N GLY A 198 20.16 8.35 -6.86
CA GLY A 198 20.83 7.45 -7.82
C GLY A 198 22.33 7.23 -7.56
N HIS A 199 22.91 7.89 -6.55
CA HIS A 199 24.31 7.65 -6.16
C HIS A 199 24.45 6.31 -5.45
N ILE A 200 25.50 5.56 -5.81
CA ILE A 200 25.81 4.25 -5.24
C ILE A 200 26.86 4.40 -4.15
N TYR A 201 26.69 3.64 -3.07
CA TYR A 201 27.67 3.53 -2.00
C TYR A 201 28.09 2.08 -1.81
N LEU A 202 29.39 1.86 -1.66
CA LEU A 202 29.95 0.63 -1.14
C LEU A 202 30.06 0.75 0.37
N VAL A 203 29.35 -0.13 1.08
CA VAL A 203 29.33 -0.21 2.53
C VAL A 203 30.16 -1.43 2.95
N TYR A 204 31.28 -1.17 3.60
CA TYR A 204 32.21 -2.18 4.11
C TYR A 204 31.92 -2.48 5.56
N VAL A 205 31.95 -3.76 5.91
CA VAL A 205 31.82 -4.24 7.29
C VAL A 205 33.11 -4.95 7.67
N PHE A 206 33.90 -4.32 8.51
CA PHE A 206 35.16 -4.88 9.00
C PHE A 206 34.91 -5.85 10.16
N GLU A 207 35.85 -6.77 10.41
CA GLU A 207 35.71 -7.79 11.46
C GLU A 207 35.55 -7.20 12.87
N ASN A 208 36.08 -6.00 13.11
CA ASN A 208 35.90 -5.26 14.35
C ASN A 208 34.52 -4.60 14.48
N GLY A 209 33.57 -4.89 13.58
CA GLY A 209 32.22 -4.34 13.56
C GLY A 209 32.14 -2.90 13.06
N LYS A 210 33.25 -2.28 12.63
CA LYS A 210 33.21 -0.93 12.04
C LYS A 210 32.61 -0.99 10.64
N ILE A 211 31.71 -0.05 10.39
CA ILE A 211 31.07 0.16 9.10
C ILE A 211 31.71 1.39 8.46
N TYR A 212 32.16 1.25 7.23
CA TYR A 212 32.68 2.35 6.41
C TYR A 212 31.89 2.42 5.11
N ALA A 213 31.53 3.62 4.67
CA ALA A 213 30.78 3.80 3.42
C ALA A 213 31.54 4.76 2.51
N GLU A 214 31.64 4.39 1.24
CA GLU A 214 32.33 5.16 0.21
C GLU A 214 31.44 5.29 -1.03
N GLU A 215 31.46 6.45 -1.68
CA GLU A 215 30.72 6.67 -2.91
C GLU A 215 31.38 5.94 -4.08
N TYR A 216 30.57 5.21 -4.84
CA TYR A 216 31.00 4.43 -5.98
C TYR A 216 30.62 5.13 -7.31
N PRO A 217 31.61 5.54 -8.13
CA PRO A 217 31.38 6.35 -9.33
C PRO A 217 30.92 5.50 -10.53
N LEU A 218 29.83 4.75 -10.38
CA LEU A 218 29.34 3.79 -11.40
C LEU A 218 29.23 4.40 -12.79
N LYS A 219 28.66 5.61 -12.91
CA LYS A 219 28.44 6.26 -14.21
C LYS A 219 29.75 6.48 -14.96
N LEU A 220 30.77 7.00 -14.29
CA LEU A 220 32.09 7.24 -14.89
C LEU A 220 32.75 5.92 -15.31
N GLU A 221 32.62 4.89 -14.47
CA GLU A 221 33.20 3.59 -14.76
C GLU A 221 32.53 2.89 -15.94
N ALA A 222 31.19 2.86 -15.97
CA ALA A 222 30.42 2.30 -17.07
C ALA A 222 30.72 3.04 -18.39
N GLN A 223 30.84 4.37 -18.35
CA GLN A 223 31.25 5.17 -19.51
C GLN A 223 32.67 4.86 -19.97
N SER A 224 33.61 4.68 -19.05
CA SER A 224 35.01 4.32 -19.37
C SER A 224 35.13 2.97 -20.09
N ILE A 225 34.33 1.98 -19.68
CA ILE A 225 34.31 0.65 -20.30
C ILE A 225 33.64 0.72 -21.68
N THR A 226 32.47 1.35 -21.77
CA THR A 226 31.69 1.45 -23.02
C THR A 226 32.34 2.37 -24.06
N PHE A 227 33.15 3.35 -23.66
CA PHE A 227 33.90 4.20 -24.60
C PHE A 227 34.76 3.39 -25.59
N LYS A 228 35.20 2.19 -25.20
CA LYS A 228 36.03 1.30 -26.04
C LYS A 228 35.23 0.57 -27.12
N THR A 229 33.91 0.46 -27.03
CA THR A 229 33.10 -0.41 -27.91
C THR A 229 32.82 0.19 -29.29
N LYS A 230 33.18 1.47 -29.54
CA LYS A 230 32.93 2.21 -30.80
C LYS A 230 31.47 2.16 -31.29
N GLU A 231 30.53 1.77 -30.44
CA GLU A 231 29.12 1.73 -30.79
C GLU A 231 28.58 3.14 -30.97
N LYS A 232 27.79 3.33 -32.03
CA LYS A 232 27.13 4.60 -32.31
C LYS A 232 25.78 4.61 -31.60
N CYS A 233 25.62 5.53 -30.65
CA CYS A 233 24.33 5.75 -30.00
C CYS A 233 23.29 6.19 -31.05
N PRO A 234 22.08 5.61 -31.07
CA PRO A 234 21.06 5.96 -32.05
C PRO A 234 20.51 7.38 -31.85
N TYR A 235 20.68 7.98 -30.67
CA TYR A 235 20.32 9.36 -30.37
C TYR A 235 21.47 10.11 -29.69
N VAL A 236 21.47 11.43 -29.82
CA VAL A 236 22.45 12.35 -29.22
C VAL A 236 22.04 12.75 -27.81
N ALA A 237 20.75 13.07 -27.62
CA ALA A 237 20.23 13.52 -26.34
C ALA A 237 18.78 13.07 -26.13
N PHE A 238 18.42 12.85 -24.87
CA PHE A 238 17.06 12.59 -24.41
C PHE A 238 16.79 13.46 -23.18
N HIS A 239 15.84 14.38 -23.30
CA HIS A 239 15.45 15.33 -22.26
C HIS A 239 13.98 15.13 -21.88
N ASN A 240 13.61 15.44 -20.64
CA ASN A 240 12.24 15.41 -20.16
C ASN A 240 12.09 16.28 -18.91
N ASP A 241 10.85 16.53 -18.49
CA ASP A 241 10.49 17.23 -17.25
C ASP A 241 9.88 16.30 -16.17
N ILE A 242 10.22 15.00 -16.23
CA ILE A 242 9.77 14.02 -15.24
C ILE A 242 10.75 14.01 -14.07
N PHE A 243 10.40 14.75 -13.01
CA PHE A 243 11.25 14.91 -11.83
C PHE A 243 10.89 14.00 -10.66
N ASN A 244 9.67 13.46 -10.62
CA ASN A 244 9.17 12.66 -9.51
C ASN A 244 8.84 11.22 -9.93
N PHE A 245 9.05 10.26 -9.03
CA PHE A 245 8.69 8.86 -9.28
C PHE A 245 7.16 8.63 -9.20
N PHE A 246 6.44 9.46 -8.44
CA PHE A 246 4.99 9.41 -8.29
C PHE A 246 4.38 10.79 -8.47
N TYR A 247 3.23 10.81 -9.13
CA TYR A 247 2.38 11.98 -9.27
C TYR A 247 1.00 11.62 -8.74
N PHE A 248 0.44 12.47 -7.89
CA PHE A 248 -0.96 12.40 -7.50
C PHE A 248 -1.76 13.27 -8.46
N LEU A 249 -2.83 12.72 -9.03
CA LEU A 249 -3.71 13.41 -9.96
C LEU A 249 -5.15 13.26 -9.51
N ASP A 250 -5.78 14.36 -9.11
CA ASP A 250 -7.19 14.38 -8.72
C ASP A 250 -8.13 14.58 -9.93
N LYS A 251 -9.43 14.27 -9.77
CA LYS A 251 -10.45 14.51 -10.80
C LYS A 251 -10.49 16.00 -11.16
N GLY A 252 -10.40 16.30 -12.46
CA GLY A 252 -10.36 17.68 -12.98
C GLY A 252 -8.97 18.33 -13.00
N GLN A 253 -7.95 17.68 -12.44
CA GLN A 253 -6.56 18.08 -12.61
C GLN A 253 -5.98 17.46 -13.89
N ASN A 254 -5.05 18.19 -14.50
CA ASN A 254 -4.29 17.74 -15.66
C ASN A 254 -2.81 17.67 -15.28
N LEU A 255 -2.18 16.53 -15.53
CA LEU A 255 -0.72 16.39 -15.44
C LEU A 255 -0.14 16.53 -16.84
N SER A 256 0.64 17.58 -17.06
CA SER A 256 1.33 17.80 -18.34
C SER A 256 2.81 17.49 -18.18
N LEU A 257 3.35 16.71 -19.11
CA LEU A 257 4.74 16.29 -19.14
C LEU A 257 5.23 16.34 -20.60
N TRP A 258 6.54 16.44 -20.80
CA TRP A 258 7.14 16.35 -22.13
C TRP A 258 8.45 15.56 -22.11
N ALA A 259 8.76 14.97 -23.26
CA ALA A 259 10.03 14.35 -23.53
C ALA A 259 10.51 14.77 -24.92
N GLN A 260 11.81 14.97 -25.07
CA GLN A 260 12.46 15.35 -26.32
C GLN A 260 13.60 14.38 -26.61
N ILE A 261 13.64 13.88 -27.85
CA ILE A 261 14.75 13.07 -28.36
C ILE A 261 15.41 13.78 -29.54
N VAL A 262 16.73 13.89 -29.51
CA VAL A 262 17.55 14.49 -30.56
C VAL A 262 18.40 13.40 -31.20
N TYR A 263 18.32 13.23 -32.52
CA TYR A 263 19.00 12.16 -33.24
C TYR A 263 19.43 12.59 -34.65
N SER A 264 20.36 11.85 -35.24
CA SER A 264 20.87 12.13 -36.59
C SER A 264 19.86 11.71 -37.67
N GLU A 265 19.97 12.30 -38.86
CA GLU A 265 19.10 11.97 -40.00
C GLU A 265 19.05 10.46 -40.30
N ASN A 266 17.89 9.97 -40.74
CA ASN A 266 17.64 8.58 -41.18
C ASN A 266 17.62 7.47 -40.12
N ILE A 267 17.58 7.79 -38.81
CA ILE A 267 17.46 6.77 -37.74
C ILE A 267 15.99 6.50 -37.35
N GLY A 268 15.09 7.47 -37.52
CA GLY A 268 13.65 7.29 -37.32
C GLY A 268 13.26 6.88 -35.90
N LEU A 269 13.57 7.72 -34.90
CA LEU A 269 13.23 7.43 -33.50
C LEU A 269 11.88 8.04 -33.07
N TYR A 270 11.24 7.37 -32.12
CA TYR A 270 9.96 7.79 -31.56
C TYR A 270 9.93 7.60 -30.04
N ILE A 271 9.14 8.44 -29.38
CA ILE A 271 8.85 8.39 -27.95
C ILE A 271 7.52 7.65 -27.81
N VAL A 272 7.46 6.66 -26.93
CA VAL A 272 6.24 5.91 -26.61
C VAL A 272 5.85 6.19 -25.17
N VAL A 273 4.58 6.43 -24.94
CA VAL A 273 3.98 6.48 -23.60
C VAL A 273 3.00 5.31 -23.50
N GLU A 274 3.24 4.42 -22.56
CA GLU A 274 2.39 3.25 -22.31
C GLU A 274 1.71 3.39 -20.95
N SER A 275 0.49 2.88 -20.83
CA SER A 275 -0.30 2.91 -19.60
C SER A 275 -0.84 1.53 -19.28
N TYR A 276 -0.83 1.16 -18.01
CA TYR A 276 -1.39 -0.11 -17.52
C TYR A 276 -2.22 0.10 -16.27
N GLY A 277 -3.17 -0.81 -16.08
CA GLY A 277 -4.16 -0.76 -15.01
C GLY A 277 -5.58 -0.56 -15.54
N PRO A 278 -6.51 -0.06 -14.71
CA PRO A 278 -7.95 -0.07 -14.98
C PRO A 278 -8.42 0.93 -16.06
N LYS A 279 -7.51 1.45 -16.91
CA LYS A 279 -7.79 2.43 -17.99
C LYS A 279 -8.53 3.68 -17.49
N ILE A 280 -8.19 4.14 -16.29
CA ILE A 280 -8.77 5.33 -15.65
C ILE A 280 -8.11 6.64 -16.11
N LEU A 281 -6.96 6.57 -16.76
CA LEU A 281 -6.22 7.71 -17.28
C LEU A 281 -6.45 7.83 -18.78
N GLU A 282 -6.91 8.98 -19.22
CA GLU A 282 -6.91 9.41 -20.61
C GLU A 282 -5.63 10.20 -20.86
N ILE A 283 -4.81 9.73 -21.79
CA ILE A 283 -3.54 10.36 -22.16
C ILE A 283 -3.73 10.97 -23.54
N LYS A 284 -3.50 12.27 -23.66
CA LYS A 284 -3.49 12.99 -24.94
C LYS A 284 -2.07 13.41 -25.25
N ASP A 285 -1.56 12.99 -26.39
CA ASP A 285 -0.22 13.33 -26.84
C ASP A 285 -0.25 14.32 -28.00
N GLN A 286 0.76 15.19 -28.04
CA GLN A 286 1.06 16.07 -29.15
C GLN A 286 2.54 15.96 -29.47
N VAL A 287 2.84 15.83 -30.75
CA VAL A 287 4.21 15.67 -31.24
C VAL A 287 4.61 16.88 -32.06
N GLN A 288 5.77 17.43 -31.76
CA GLN A 288 6.42 18.51 -32.49
C GLN A 288 7.76 18.04 -33.03
N TYR A 289 8.10 18.51 -34.23
CA TYR A 289 9.33 18.16 -34.92
C TYR A 289 10.08 19.44 -35.27
N GLU A 290 11.39 19.41 -35.05
CA GLU A 290 12.30 20.48 -35.43
C GLU A 290 13.52 19.88 -36.11
N VAL A 291 14.02 20.53 -37.16
CA VAL A 291 15.18 20.07 -37.93
C VAL A 291 16.21 21.18 -37.96
N THR A 292 17.37 20.92 -37.38
CA THR A 292 18.47 21.89 -37.30
C THR A 292 19.76 21.20 -37.67
N SER A 293 20.37 21.61 -38.78
CA SER A 293 21.75 21.26 -39.19
C SER A 293 22.16 19.80 -38.94
N ARG A 294 21.56 18.85 -39.69
CA ARG A 294 21.76 17.38 -39.66
C ARG A 294 21.22 16.62 -38.45
N TYR A 295 20.56 17.32 -37.53
CA TYR A 295 19.89 16.70 -36.38
C TYR A 295 18.38 16.92 -36.44
N TYR A 296 17.64 15.86 -36.18
CA TYR A 296 16.21 15.85 -35.98
C TYR A 296 15.92 15.87 -34.48
N SER A 297 15.08 16.80 -34.06
CA SER A 297 14.53 16.86 -32.72
C SER A 297 13.05 16.51 -32.77
N LYS A 298 12.63 15.62 -31.89
CA LYS A 298 11.22 15.24 -31.72
C LYS A 298 10.84 15.47 -30.27
N THR A 299 9.92 16.40 -30.04
CA THR A 299 9.35 16.69 -28.73
C THR A 299 7.94 16.13 -28.67
N THR A 300 7.67 15.26 -27.72
CA THR A 300 6.33 14.75 -27.41
C THR A 300 5.89 15.33 -26.08
N SER A 301 4.79 16.08 -26.09
CA SER A 301 4.09 16.54 -24.89
C SER A 301 2.88 15.65 -24.66
N PHE A 302 2.64 15.23 -23.42
CA PHE A 302 1.50 14.40 -23.07
C PHE A 302 0.79 14.99 -21.85
N VAL A 303 -0.54 15.01 -21.94
CA VAL A 303 -1.43 15.47 -20.89
C VAL A 303 -2.23 14.28 -20.40
N CYS A 304 -2.02 13.91 -19.14
CA CYS A 304 -2.76 12.89 -18.45
C CYS A 304 -3.94 13.53 -17.71
N VAL A 305 -5.14 13.01 -17.96
CA VAL A 305 -6.39 13.44 -17.31
C VAL A 305 -7.11 12.20 -16.82
N VAL A 306 -7.75 12.26 -15.65
CA VAL A 306 -8.60 11.17 -15.18
C VAL A 306 -9.85 11.10 -16.06
N SER A 307 -10.11 9.93 -16.67
CA SER A 307 -11.22 9.76 -17.61
C SER A 307 -12.57 9.96 -16.92
N PRO A 308 -13.48 10.78 -17.49
CA PRO A 308 -14.81 11.02 -16.93
C PRO A 308 -15.75 9.81 -17.08
N ARG A 309 -15.46 8.83 -17.96
CA ARG A 309 -16.37 7.70 -18.27
C ARG A 309 -16.26 6.50 -17.31
N TYR A 310 -15.52 6.61 -16.21
CA TYR A 310 -15.41 5.53 -15.22
C TYR A 310 -16.77 5.20 -14.54
N GLU A 311 -17.84 5.96 -14.79
CA GLU A 311 -19.13 5.89 -14.07
C GLU A 311 -20.09 4.77 -14.52
N ASN A 312 -19.85 4.01 -15.60
CA ASN A 312 -20.90 3.20 -16.26
C ASN A 312 -20.86 1.66 -16.13
N THR A 313 -20.49 1.09 -14.98
CA THR A 313 -20.74 -0.34 -14.74
C THR A 313 -21.23 -0.64 -13.32
N GLY A 314 -22.52 -1.00 -13.23
CA GLY A 314 -23.03 -1.96 -12.25
C GLY A 314 -23.85 -1.40 -11.10
N ILE A 315 -25.16 -1.25 -11.31
CA ILE A 315 -26.18 -1.15 -10.26
C ILE A 315 -26.17 -2.45 -9.44
N LEU A 316 -26.10 -2.34 -8.10
CA LEU A 316 -26.41 -3.47 -7.22
C LEU A 316 -27.33 -2.99 -6.08
N SER A 317 -28.39 -3.78 -5.87
CA SER A 317 -29.45 -3.68 -4.87
C SER A 317 -28.97 -3.37 -3.44
N TYR A 318 -29.69 -2.47 -2.76
CA TYR A 318 -29.47 -2.12 -1.35
C TYR A 318 -29.57 -3.37 -0.44
N LEU A 319 -28.61 -3.55 0.45
CA LEU A 319 -28.53 -4.73 1.32
C LEU A 319 -29.34 -4.55 2.60
N ARG A 320 -30.10 -5.58 2.99
CA ARG A 320 -30.80 -5.65 4.29
C ARG A 320 -29.93 -6.15 5.43
N ASP A 321 -29.00 -7.06 5.13
CA ASP A 321 -28.15 -7.72 6.13
C ASP A 321 -26.68 -7.38 5.90
N ARG A 322 -25.89 -7.45 6.98
CA ARG A 322 -24.44 -7.37 6.90
C ARG A 322 -23.92 -8.47 5.96
N PRO A 323 -23.15 -8.13 4.92
CA PRO A 323 -22.67 -9.12 3.99
C PRO A 323 -21.68 -10.06 4.71
N SER A 324 -21.86 -11.37 4.52
CA SER A 324 -21.00 -12.41 5.12
C SER A 324 -19.55 -12.37 4.63
N LYS A 325 -19.28 -11.56 3.60
CA LYS A 325 -17.96 -11.22 3.05
C LYS A 325 -17.86 -9.71 2.88
N PRO A 326 -16.65 -9.12 2.95
CA PRO A 326 -16.47 -7.69 2.67
C PRO A 326 -17.02 -7.34 1.29
N LEU A 327 -18.05 -6.49 1.24
CA LEU A 327 -18.63 -6.00 0.01
C LEU A 327 -17.85 -4.77 -0.44
N ARG A 328 -17.26 -4.81 -1.64
CA ARG A 328 -16.67 -3.63 -2.26
C ARG A 328 -17.76 -2.90 -3.03
N VAL A 329 -18.13 -1.72 -2.54
CA VAL A 329 -19.12 -0.86 -3.20
C VAL A 329 -18.41 0.35 -3.78
N LYS A 330 -18.69 0.61 -5.05
CA LYS A 330 -18.22 1.81 -5.73
C LYS A 330 -19.13 2.99 -5.38
N TYR A 331 -18.55 4.04 -4.82
CA TYR A 331 -19.28 5.27 -4.49
C TYR A 331 -19.69 6.00 -5.79
N ASN A 332 -20.98 6.34 -5.92
CA ASN A 332 -21.52 7.04 -7.07
C ASN A 332 -21.56 8.55 -6.80
N TRP A 333 -20.60 9.29 -7.35
CA TRP A 333 -20.45 10.73 -7.14
C TRP A 333 -21.57 11.56 -7.77
N ASP A 334 -22.11 11.15 -8.92
CA ASP A 334 -23.20 11.88 -9.58
C ASP A 334 -24.50 11.78 -8.79
N LYS A 335 -24.72 10.63 -8.14
CA LYS A 335 -25.93 10.37 -7.36
C LYS A 335 -25.84 10.89 -5.93
N TYR A 336 -24.67 10.79 -5.30
CA TYR A 336 -24.52 11.07 -3.86
C TYR A 336 -23.78 12.39 -3.58
N GLY A 337 -23.22 13.03 -4.60
CA GLY A 337 -22.43 14.25 -4.46
C GLY A 337 -21.11 14.01 -3.74
N CYS A 338 -20.46 15.08 -3.31
CA CYS A 338 -19.23 15.00 -2.51
C CYS A 338 -19.55 14.61 -1.05
N PRO A 339 -18.90 13.57 -0.49
CA PRO A 339 -19.05 13.23 0.92
C PRO A 339 -18.65 14.39 1.83
N LEU A 340 -19.44 14.59 2.87
CA LEU A 340 -19.11 15.51 3.96
C LEU A 340 -17.98 14.91 4.78
N LYS A 341 -16.89 15.67 4.94
CA LYS A 341 -15.75 15.23 5.75
C LYS A 341 -16.04 15.47 7.22
N VAL A 342 -16.04 14.40 8.01
CA VAL A 342 -16.29 14.46 9.46
C VAL A 342 -15.13 13.82 10.21
N ASN A 343 -14.59 14.49 11.21
CA ASN A 343 -13.58 13.89 12.06
C ASN A 343 -14.23 12.76 12.89
N ILE A 344 -13.58 11.60 13.04
CA ILE A 344 -14.13 10.47 13.83
C ILE A 344 -14.47 10.88 15.28
N ARG A 345 -13.82 11.92 15.83
CA ARG A 345 -14.11 12.45 17.18
C ARG A 345 -15.31 13.40 17.23
N GLU A 346 -15.73 13.93 16.08
CA GLU A 346 -16.84 14.84 15.98
C GLU A 346 -18.16 14.08 15.83
N LYS A 347 -19.22 14.69 16.38
CA LYS A 347 -20.58 14.18 16.28
C LYS A 347 -21.23 14.86 15.09
N PHE A 348 -21.84 14.10 14.19
CA PHE A 348 -22.52 14.68 13.02
C PHE A 348 -24.02 14.74 13.23
N HIS A 349 -24.60 15.93 13.19
CA HIS A 349 -26.06 16.11 13.19
C HIS A 349 -26.53 16.40 11.76
N PRO A 350 -27.26 15.49 11.10
CA PRO A 350 -27.84 15.75 9.79
C PRO A 350 -28.87 16.88 9.89
N LEU A 351 -28.69 17.92 9.09
CA LEU A 351 -29.69 18.97 8.88
C LEU A 351 -30.22 18.83 7.45
N VAL A 352 -31.54 18.75 7.32
CA VAL A 352 -32.22 18.50 6.04
C VAL A 352 -33.00 19.73 5.64
N GLN A 353 -32.88 20.14 4.37
CA GLN A 353 -33.56 21.29 3.80
C GLN A 353 -34.46 20.84 2.66
N LEU A 354 -35.66 21.40 2.58
CA LEU A 354 -36.62 21.16 1.51
C LEU A 354 -36.43 22.19 0.40
N TYR A 355 -36.38 21.73 -0.84
CA TYR A 355 -36.28 22.56 -2.04
C TYR A 355 -37.45 22.24 -2.99
N ASN A 356 -37.90 23.25 -3.72
CA ASN A 356 -38.81 23.13 -4.86
C ASN A 356 -38.16 23.73 -6.12
N ASP A 357 -38.88 23.76 -7.24
CA ASP A 357 -38.37 24.29 -8.52
C ASP A 357 -37.94 25.77 -8.46
N ASN A 358 -38.44 26.53 -7.47
CA ASN A 358 -38.12 27.93 -7.24
C ASN A 358 -36.99 28.15 -6.21
N GLY A 359 -36.43 27.07 -5.66
CA GLY A 359 -35.31 27.11 -4.71
C GLY A 359 -35.66 26.60 -3.31
N TYR A 360 -34.95 27.13 -2.31
CA TYR A 360 -35.11 26.74 -0.91
C TYR A 360 -36.51 27.06 -0.38
N VAL A 361 -37.11 26.12 0.35
CA VAL A 361 -38.44 26.26 0.97
C VAL A 361 -38.29 26.47 2.48
N GLU A 362 -37.75 25.47 3.18
CA GLU A 362 -37.60 25.47 4.63
C GLU A 362 -36.58 24.42 5.12
N ASP A 363 -36.16 24.54 6.38
CA ASP A 363 -35.46 23.46 7.06
C ASP A 363 -36.48 22.46 7.61
N VAL A 364 -36.25 21.17 7.41
CA VAL A 364 -37.14 20.11 7.86
C VAL A 364 -37.07 19.97 9.38
N GLU A 365 -38.11 20.40 10.08
CA GLU A 365 -38.18 20.36 11.55
C GLU A 365 -38.77 19.06 12.10
N VAL A 366 -39.40 18.26 11.24
CA VAL A 366 -40.07 17.00 11.61
C VAL A 366 -39.11 15.83 11.75
N ASN A 367 -39.62 14.70 12.26
CA ASN A 367 -38.84 13.49 12.47
C ASN A 367 -38.49 12.81 11.14
N PHE A 368 -37.24 12.37 11.02
CA PHE A 368 -36.73 11.58 9.92
C PHE A 368 -35.79 10.49 10.41
N ILE A 369 -35.57 9.48 9.57
CA ILE A 369 -34.62 8.39 9.80
C ILE A 369 -33.50 8.43 8.80
N VAL A 370 -32.37 7.88 9.21
CA VAL A 370 -31.21 7.65 8.37
C VAL A 370 -30.77 6.20 8.46
N TRP A 371 -30.30 5.65 7.35
CA TRP A 371 -29.67 4.34 7.31
C TRP A 371 -28.64 4.25 6.21
N GLU A 372 -27.62 3.41 6.43
CA GLU A 372 -26.58 3.18 5.46
C GLU A 372 -27.04 2.15 4.42
N ILE A 373 -26.98 2.53 3.14
CA ILE A 373 -27.63 1.80 2.05
C ILE A 373 -26.83 0.59 1.53
N HIS A 374 -25.58 0.44 1.99
CA HIS A 374 -24.65 -0.61 1.60
C HIS A 374 -24.44 -1.65 2.71
N GLY A 375 -25.22 -1.57 3.80
CA GLY A 375 -25.24 -2.56 4.87
C GLY A 375 -24.13 -2.38 5.91
N ARG A 376 -23.58 -1.17 6.05
CA ARG A 376 -22.67 -0.83 7.15
C ARG A 376 -23.44 -0.65 8.46
N ASP A 377 -22.93 -1.25 9.53
CA ASP A 377 -23.51 -1.25 10.89
C ASP A 377 -22.56 -0.63 11.94
N ASP A 378 -21.46 -0.02 11.49
CA ASP A 378 -20.37 0.48 12.31
C ASP A 378 -20.48 1.97 12.67
N TYR A 379 -21.70 2.49 12.66
CA TYR A 379 -22.06 3.81 13.18
C TYR A 379 -23.13 3.64 14.26
N SER A 380 -23.32 4.66 15.09
CA SER A 380 -24.35 4.67 16.12
C SER A 380 -24.89 6.07 16.35
N PHE A 381 -25.83 6.19 17.27
CA PHE A 381 -26.45 7.45 17.68
C PHE A 381 -25.97 7.82 19.08
N ASN A 382 -25.67 9.10 19.30
CA ASN A 382 -25.13 9.56 20.58
C ASN A 382 -26.19 9.67 21.69
N ASN A 383 -27.48 9.69 21.31
CA ASN A 383 -28.59 9.90 22.21
C ASN A 383 -29.35 8.60 22.45
N THR A 384 -29.96 8.47 23.63
CA THR A 384 -30.78 7.29 23.98
C THR A 384 -32.25 7.67 24.01
N MET A 385 -33.14 6.68 23.93
CA MET A 385 -34.59 6.92 24.03
C MET A 385 -34.95 7.66 25.33
N LYS A 386 -34.33 7.26 26.46
CA LYS A 386 -34.48 7.92 27.76
C LYS A 386 -34.07 9.39 27.75
N LYS A 387 -32.93 9.72 27.15
CA LYS A 387 -32.43 11.10 27.07
C LYS A 387 -33.23 11.96 26.09
N SER A 388 -33.86 11.33 25.09
CA SER A 388 -34.76 11.96 24.12
C SER A 388 -36.18 12.15 24.66
N GLY A 389 -36.44 11.77 25.92
CA GLY A 389 -37.73 11.98 26.59
C GLY A 389 -38.82 10.97 26.22
N CYS A 390 -38.46 9.83 25.62
CA CYS A 390 -39.43 8.80 25.28
C CYS A 390 -40.08 8.20 26.54
N LEU A 391 -41.41 8.06 26.51
CA LEU A 391 -42.19 7.39 27.56
C LEU A 391 -42.24 5.88 27.36
N ASN A 392 -42.18 5.45 26.09
CA ASN A 392 -42.17 4.05 25.67
C ASN A 392 -41.00 3.79 24.71
N GLU A 393 -40.71 2.51 24.48
CA GLU A 393 -39.70 2.12 23.50
C GLU A 393 -40.07 2.64 22.11
N ALA A 394 -39.14 3.36 21.48
CA ALA A 394 -39.31 3.89 20.13
C ALA A 394 -39.06 2.77 19.10
N GLN A 395 -39.62 2.94 17.90
CA GLN A 395 -39.29 2.07 16.77
C GLN A 395 -37.79 2.20 16.43
N THR A 396 -37.20 1.08 16.04
CA THR A 396 -35.80 0.94 15.60
C THR A 396 -35.75 0.19 14.27
N TRP A 397 -34.67 0.32 13.52
CA TRP A 397 -34.46 -0.44 12.29
C TRP A 397 -34.58 -1.95 12.53
N ASN A 398 -34.01 -2.46 13.62
CA ASN A 398 -34.08 -3.89 13.95
C ASN A 398 -35.53 -4.37 14.15
N SER A 399 -36.31 -3.65 14.97
CA SER A 399 -37.72 -4.01 15.21
C SER A 399 -38.58 -3.88 13.96
N MET A 400 -38.36 -2.83 13.16
CA MET A 400 -39.13 -2.59 11.93
C MET A 400 -38.80 -3.61 10.84
N ILE A 401 -37.52 -3.99 10.68
CA ILE A 401 -37.10 -5.05 9.75
C ILE A 401 -37.68 -6.40 10.17
N GLU A 402 -37.69 -6.71 11.47
CA GLU A 402 -38.23 -7.97 11.97
C GLU A 402 -39.75 -8.08 11.74
N LEU A 403 -40.49 -6.98 11.94
CA LEU A 403 -41.93 -6.92 11.70
C LEU A 403 -42.28 -6.99 10.20
N ASN A 404 -41.45 -6.41 9.32
CA ASN A 404 -41.73 -6.24 7.90
C ASN A 404 -40.76 -7.02 6.97
N LYS A 405 -40.38 -8.25 7.34
CA LYS A 405 -39.40 -9.07 6.58
C LYS A 405 -39.73 -9.28 5.09
N HIS A 406 -40.99 -9.15 4.72
CA HIS A 406 -41.47 -9.35 3.35
C HIS A 406 -41.31 -8.11 2.45
N LEU A 407 -41.12 -6.90 3.01
CA LEU A 407 -41.06 -5.64 2.27
C LEU A 407 -39.62 -5.16 2.00
N PRO A 408 -39.29 -4.59 0.82
CA PRO A 408 -37.97 -4.03 0.54
C PRO A 408 -37.56 -3.01 1.60
N LEU A 409 -36.26 -2.86 1.88
CA LEU A 409 -35.75 -2.07 3.03
C LEU A 409 -36.30 -0.63 3.06
N GLU A 410 -36.53 -0.04 1.89
CA GLU A 410 -37.03 1.33 1.71
C GLU A 410 -38.52 1.49 2.12
N GLU A 411 -39.27 0.40 2.16
CA GLU A 411 -40.69 0.32 2.52
C GLU A 411 -40.91 -0.26 3.93
N VAL A 412 -39.84 -0.68 4.61
CA VAL A 412 -39.93 -1.28 5.96
C VAL A 412 -40.37 -0.25 7.01
N TRP A 413 -39.89 0.99 6.90
CA TRP A 413 -40.17 2.05 7.85
C TRP A 413 -40.46 3.37 7.12
N GLY A 414 -41.57 4.01 7.46
CA GLY A 414 -42.00 5.25 6.82
C GLY A 414 -43.21 5.88 7.52
N PRO A 415 -43.76 6.97 6.95
CA PRO A 415 -44.90 7.67 7.51
C PRO A 415 -46.14 6.79 7.73
N GLU A 416 -46.33 5.78 6.88
CA GLU A 416 -47.43 4.82 6.92
C GLU A 416 -47.48 3.97 8.20
N ASN A 417 -46.35 3.76 8.86
CA ASN A 417 -46.23 2.88 10.02
C ASN A 417 -45.48 3.53 11.20
N TYR A 418 -45.22 4.83 11.13
CA TYR A 418 -44.54 5.59 12.18
C TYR A 418 -45.42 5.78 13.42
N LYS A 419 -44.82 5.55 14.60
CA LYS A 419 -45.44 5.78 15.92
C LYS A 419 -44.48 6.53 16.82
N HIS A 420 -44.94 7.65 17.38
CA HIS A 420 -44.12 8.44 18.29
C HIS A 420 -44.02 7.77 19.68
N CYS A 421 -42.85 7.86 20.31
CA CYS A 421 -42.58 7.25 21.62
C CYS A 421 -43.17 8.02 22.83
N PHE A 422 -43.83 9.16 22.57
CA PHE A 422 -44.38 10.06 23.59
C PHE A 422 -45.85 9.78 23.95
N SER A 423 -46.51 8.83 23.27
CA SER A 423 -47.87 8.43 23.64
C SER A 423 -47.85 7.59 24.90
N TYR A 424 -48.82 7.79 25.78
CA TYR A 424 -49.02 6.93 26.95
C TYR A 424 -49.46 5.52 26.49
N ALA A 425 -48.76 4.48 26.95
CA ALA A 425 -49.12 3.09 26.70
C ALA A 425 -49.18 2.35 28.03
N ILE A 426 -50.18 1.48 28.18
CA ILE A 426 -50.41 0.71 29.42
C ILE A 426 -49.49 -0.52 29.39
N GLY A 427 -48.40 -0.51 30.17
CA GLY A 427 -47.45 -1.62 30.23
C GLY A 427 -46.09 -1.24 30.87
N LYS A 428 -45.17 -2.21 30.97
CA LYS A 428 -43.77 -1.91 31.34
C LYS A 428 -43.14 -1.13 30.18
N PRO A 429 -42.51 0.04 30.44
CA PRO A 429 -41.69 0.68 29.41
C PRO A 429 -40.58 -0.31 29.03
N GLY A 430 -40.41 -0.54 27.73
CA GLY A 430 -39.36 -1.39 27.18
C GLY A 430 -37.95 -0.85 27.49
N ASP A 431 -36.93 -1.34 26.79
CA ASP A 431 -35.55 -0.91 27.08
C ASP A 431 -35.26 0.49 26.50
N LEU A 432 -35.43 1.52 27.34
CA LEU A 432 -35.16 2.92 27.01
C LEU A 432 -33.66 3.28 26.97
N THR A 433 -32.76 2.33 27.27
CA THR A 433 -31.31 2.56 27.21
C THR A 433 -30.75 2.44 25.79
N GLN A 434 -31.54 1.89 24.86
CA GLN A 434 -31.18 1.77 23.46
C GLN A 434 -30.93 3.13 22.79
N PRO A 435 -30.08 3.16 21.74
CA PRO A 435 -29.89 4.34 20.90
C PRO A 435 -31.23 4.82 20.32
N TYR A 436 -31.44 6.12 20.29
CA TYR A 436 -32.58 6.71 19.60
C TYR A 436 -32.21 6.88 18.12
N GLU A 437 -32.91 6.23 17.20
CA GLU A 437 -32.54 6.22 15.76
C GLU A 437 -33.31 7.27 14.93
N ILE A 438 -34.18 8.04 15.57
CA ILE A 438 -34.98 9.11 14.95
C ILE A 438 -34.28 10.45 15.18
N ILE A 439 -34.10 11.23 14.12
CA ILE A 439 -33.47 12.55 14.15
C ILE A 439 -34.51 13.60 13.78
N ASN A 440 -34.44 14.76 14.41
CA ASN A 440 -35.11 15.97 13.98
C ASN A 440 -34.19 17.16 14.25
N LYS A 441 -34.58 18.36 13.79
CA LYS A 441 -33.77 19.58 13.92
C LYS A 441 -33.43 19.96 15.37
N SER A 442 -34.23 19.56 16.36
CA SER A 442 -34.13 20.03 17.75
C SER A 442 -33.70 18.96 18.76
N ASN A 443 -33.68 17.67 18.40
CA ASN A 443 -33.45 16.58 19.36
C ASN A 443 -31.97 16.30 19.64
N TYR A 444 -31.05 17.09 19.06
CA TYR A 444 -29.59 17.00 19.20
C TYR A 444 -29.07 15.57 19.11
N ASN A 445 -29.73 14.71 18.32
CA ASN A 445 -29.30 13.35 18.11
C ASN A 445 -28.29 13.31 16.96
N HIS A 446 -27.10 12.80 17.23
CA HIS A 446 -25.99 12.84 16.26
C HIS A 446 -25.54 11.43 15.92
N LEU A 447 -25.13 11.27 14.67
CA LEU A 447 -24.34 10.14 14.20
C LEU A 447 -22.94 10.19 14.80
N VAL A 448 -22.48 9.04 15.26
CA VAL A 448 -21.14 8.82 15.83
C VAL A 448 -20.52 7.54 15.30
N TRP A 449 -19.19 7.54 15.17
CA TRP A 449 -18.42 6.40 14.68
C TRP A 449 -17.53 5.85 15.80
N PRO A 450 -17.94 4.74 16.45
CA PRO A 450 -17.20 4.18 17.59
C PRO A 450 -15.93 3.40 17.20
N LEU A 451 -15.72 3.14 15.91
CA LEU A 451 -14.58 2.37 15.40
C LEU A 451 -13.46 3.27 14.85
N ASP A 452 -12.22 2.88 15.09
CA ASP A 452 -11.01 3.65 14.77
C ASP A 452 -10.54 3.46 13.32
N HIS A 453 -11.44 3.58 12.33
CA HIS A 453 -11.07 3.51 10.92
C HIS A 453 -11.75 4.62 10.11
N SER A 454 -11.06 5.12 9.10
CA SER A 454 -11.69 5.96 8.08
C SER A 454 -12.63 5.12 7.22
N GLY A 455 -13.77 5.70 6.85
CA GLY A 455 -14.77 5.03 6.04
C GLY A 455 -15.65 6.02 5.31
N ILE A 456 -16.15 5.60 4.15
CA ILE A 456 -17.22 6.31 3.45
C ILE A 456 -18.54 5.61 3.82
N TYR A 457 -19.55 6.42 4.14
CA TYR A 457 -20.90 6.01 4.51
C TYR A 457 -21.87 6.72 3.58
N VAL A 458 -22.82 5.98 3.00
CA VAL A 458 -23.89 6.57 2.18
C VAL A 458 -25.20 6.41 2.92
N PHE A 459 -25.72 7.52 3.43
CA PHE A 459 -26.95 7.53 4.21
C PHE A 459 -28.12 7.93 3.33
N ARG A 460 -29.18 7.13 3.34
CA ARG A 460 -30.49 7.58 2.86
C ARG A 460 -31.26 8.17 4.04
N VAL A 461 -31.91 9.31 3.77
CA VAL A 461 -32.86 9.98 4.65
C VAL A 461 -34.27 9.69 4.17
N LYS A 462 -35.19 9.42 5.09
CA LYS A 462 -36.63 9.39 4.82
C LYS A 462 -37.38 10.12 5.91
N ILE A 463 -38.31 10.99 5.51
CA ILE A 463 -39.19 11.68 6.47
C ILE A 463 -40.17 10.67 7.06
N LEU A 464 -40.34 10.70 8.38
CA LEU A 464 -41.23 9.79 9.12
C LEU A 464 -42.58 10.42 9.49
N ASP A 465 -42.69 11.74 9.54
CA ASP A 465 -43.92 12.37 10.01
C ASP A 465 -45.04 12.30 8.95
N PRO A 466 -46.16 11.60 9.23
CA PRO A 466 -47.27 11.45 8.28
C PRO A 466 -48.01 12.75 7.99
N ASN A 467 -47.89 13.77 8.83
CA ASN A 467 -48.56 15.05 8.63
C ASN A 467 -47.71 16.06 7.86
N TYR A 468 -46.47 15.71 7.51
CA TYR A 468 -45.55 16.64 6.87
C TYR A 468 -45.75 16.75 5.35
N SER A 469 -45.93 15.63 4.65
CA SER A 469 -46.14 15.61 3.21
C SER A 469 -46.83 14.34 2.75
N PHE A 470 -47.66 14.44 1.70
CA PHE A 470 -48.21 13.29 0.98
C PHE A 470 -47.17 12.63 0.05
N CYS A 471 -46.06 13.32 -0.26
CA CYS A 471 -44.99 12.80 -1.10
C CYS A 471 -44.02 11.96 -0.27
N ASN A 472 -43.46 10.91 -0.89
CA ASN A 472 -42.37 10.15 -0.28
C ASN A 472 -41.06 10.95 -0.35
N LEU A 473 -40.87 11.83 0.63
CA LEU A 473 -39.69 12.70 0.72
C LEU A 473 -38.48 11.89 1.21
N THR A 474 -37.54 11.68 0.29
CA THR A 474 -36.28 11.00 0.56
C THR A 474 -35.13 11.78 -0.06
N THR A 475 -33.96 11.70 0.57
CA THR A 475 -32.72 12.24 0.01
C THR A 475 -31.55 11.35 0.41
N ILE A 476 -30.41 11.53 -0.21
CA ILE A 476 -29.19 10.76 0.08
C ILE A 476 -28.07 11.75 0.31
N PHE A 477 -27.27 11.48 1.34
CA PHE A 477 -26.03 12.19 1.59
C PHE A 477 -24.94 11.19 1.95
N ALA A 478 -23.69 11.63 1.84
CA ALA A 478 -22.55 10.79 2.18
C ALA A 478 -21.63 11.46 3.18
N ILE A 479 -20.94 10.64 3.96
CA ILE A 479 -19.95 11.06 4.93
C ILE A 479 -18.66 10.30 4.70
N GLU A 480 -17.56 11.03 4.66
CA GLU A 480 -16.20 10.48 4.75
C GLU A 480 -15.65 10.77 6.15
N THR A 481 -15.45 9.71 6.93
CA THR A 481 -14.84 9.86 8.25
C THR A 481 -13.32 9.85 8.14
N PHE A 482 -12.67 10.78 8.83
CA PHE A 482 -11.21 10.88 8.84
C PHE A 482 -10.66 11.07 10.26
N GLY A 483 -9.39 10.72 10.42
CA GLY A 483 -8.70 10.72 11.70
C GLY A 483 -8.34 9.32 12.15
N VAL A 484 -7.29 9.24 12.96
CA VAL A 484 -6.90 8.02 13.66
C VAL A 484 -7.12 8.30 15.13
N ILE A 485 -7.78 7.41 15.85
CA ILE A 485 -7.68 7.40 17.31
C ILE A 485 -6.42 6.59 17.60
N PRO A 486 -5.25 7.19 17.90
CA PRO A 486 -4.14 6.42 18.41
C PRO A 486 -4.58 5.87 19.76
N ARG A 487 -5.03 4.61 19.79
CA ARG A 487 -5.13 3.89 21.06
C ARG A 487 -3.70 3.63 21.51
N PRO A 488 -3.21 4.26 22.58
CA PRO A 488 -1.90 3.93 23.09
C PRO A 488 -1.91 2.44 23.45
N ASN A 489 -0.95 1.70 22.90
CA ASN A 489 -0.82 0.28 23.21
C ASN A 489 -0.53 0.15 24.72
N GLY A 490 -1.47 -0.42 25.47
CA GLY A 490 -1.36 -0.57 26.93
C GLY A 490 -0.05 -1.25 27.35
N TYR A 491 0.46 -2.17 26.53
CA TYR A 491 1.76 -2.81 26.75
C TYR A 491 2.94 -1.84 26.59
N MET A 492 2.89 -0.92 25.63
CA MET A 492 3.94 0.10 25.47
C MET A 492 3.92 1.10 26.62
N VAL A 493 2.73 1.50 27.09
CA VAL A 493 2.60 2.39 28.26
C VAL A 493 3.15 1.70 29.51
N ALA A 494 2.77 0.44 29.75
CA ALA A 494 3.27 -0.33 30.88
C ALA A 494 4.80 -0.53 30.82
N ALA A 495 5.36 -0.83 29.64
CA ALA A 495 6.80 -0.99 29.45
C ALA A 495 7.57 0.31 29.73
N PHE A 496 7.07 1.45 29.27
CA PHE A 496 7.68 2.77 29.53
C PHE A 496 7.65 3.12 31.02
N VAL A 497 6.52 2.89 31.69
CA VAL A 497 6.39 3.12 33.14
C VAL A 497 7.33 2.20 33.92
N PHE A 498 7.44 0.93 33.53
CA PHE A 498 8.35 -0.02 34.16
C PHE A 498 9.81 0.40 34.01
N LEU A 499 10.21 0.88 32.82
CA LEU A 499 11.57 1.34 32.56
C LEU A 499 11.91 2.60 33.35
N LEU A 500 10.96 3.54 33.49
CA LEU A 500 11.08 4.71 34.37
C LEU A 500 11.23 4.31 35.85
N MET A 501 10.46 3.34 36.32
CA MET A 501 10.56 2.83 37.69
C MET A 501 11.93 2.19 37.96
N LEU A 502 12.46 1.38 37.03
CA LEU A 502 13.79 0.80 37.15
C LEU A 502 14.89 1.87 37.17
N LEU A 503 14.77 2.87 36.30
CA LEU A 503 15.72 3.98 36.23
C LEU A 503 15.72 4.78 37.54
N PHE A 504 14.54 5.07 38.10
CA PHE A 504 14.42 5.72 39.40
C PHE A 504 15.04 4.88 40.53
N LEU A 505 14.77 3.57 40.57
CA LEU A 505 15.34 2.67 41.58
C LEU A 505 16.87 2.61 41.50
N SER A 506 17.42 2.54 40.28
CA SER A 506 18.87 2.49 40.07
C SER A 506 19.56 3.77 40.53
N ILE A 507 18.98 4.94 40.25
CA ILE A 507 19.48 6.24 40.74
C ILE A 507 19.44 6.26 42.27
N LEU A 508 18.35 5.79 42.88
CA LEU A 508 18.21 5.78 44.33
C LEU A 508 19.27 4.90 45.00
N ILE A 509 19.52 3.70 44.46
CA ILE A 509 20.54 2.76 44.94
C ILE A 509 21.95 3.36 44.78
N LEU A 510 22.27 3.93 43.62
CA LEU A 510 23.56 4.58 43.38
C LEU A 510 23.76 5.76 44.32
N SER A 511 22.72 6.57 44.55
CA SER A 511 22.80 7.71 45.46
C SER A 511 23.02 7.28 46.91
N TYR A 512 22.39 6.19 47.35
CA TYR A 512 22.59 5.60 48.68
C TYR A 512 24.04 5.11 48.86
N PHE A 513 24.58 4.37 47.89
CA PHE A 513 25.97 3.90 47.97
C PHE A 513 26.98 5.06 47.93
N HIS A 514 26.71 6.10 47.13
CA HIS A 514 27.52 7.31 47.10
C HIS A 514 27.49 8.04 48.45
N TYR A 515 26.30 8.22 49.04
CA TYR A 515 26.13 8.79 50.38
C TYR A 515 26.87 7.95 51.43
N MET A 516 26.71 6.63 51.44
CA MET A 516 27.41 5.74 52.38
C MET A 516 28.93 5.80 52.25
N ARG A 517 29.45 5.98 51.03
CA ARG A 517 30.89 6.16 50.79
C ARG A 517 31.40 7.46 51.37
N ILE A 518 30.64 8.56 51.20
CA ILE A 518 30.95 9.86 51.79
C ILE A 518 30.85 9.78 53.33
N TYR A 519 29.74 9.27 53.85
CA TYR A 519 29.49 9.12 55.28
C TYR A 519 30.57 8.30 55.99
N ARG A 520 31.03 7.18 55.39
CA ARG A 520 32.16 6.40 55.90
C ARG A 520 33.47 7.19 55.90
N LYS A 521 33.71 8.01 54.89
CA LYS A 521 34.92 8.84 54.79
C LYS A 521 34.99 9.89 55.91
N TYR A 522 33.84 10.47 56.30
CA TYR A 522 33.77 11.48 57.35
C TYR A 522 33.74 10.94 58.79
N ILE A 523 33.43 9.65 59.01
CA ILE A 523 33.45 9.02 60.35
C ILE A 523 34.78 8.32 60.66
N TYR A 524 35.52 7.84 59.65
CA TYR A 524 36.74 7.04 59.84
C TYR A 524 38.05 7.78 59.53
N GLU A 525 38.05 9.10 59.34
CA GLU A 525 39.27 9.91 59.49
C GLU A 525 39.36 10.40 60.95
N PRO A 526 40.20 9.77 61.79
CA PRO A 526 40.50 10.32 63.11
C PRO A 526 41.29 11.61 62.94
N LEU A 527 40.96 12.62 63.76
CA LEU A 527 41.88 13.70 64.12
C LEU A 527 43.20 13.09 64.63
N HIS A 528 44.18 12.88 63.77
CA HIS A 528 45.55 12.59 64.19
C HIS A 528 46.55 12.90 63.08
N GLU A 529 47.13 14.11 63.14
CA GLU A 529 48.58 14.36 63.19
C GLU A 529 48.88 15.82 62.83
N SER A 530 48.74 16.72 63.82
CA SER A 530 49.54 17.94 63.84
C SER A 530 50.94 17.60 64.36
N GLU A 531 51.86 17.42 63.42
CA GLU A 531 53.27 17.82 63.48
C GLU A 531 54.06 17.59 64.78
N ARG A 532 54.77 16.45 64.85
CA ARG A 532 56.08 16.37 65.52
C ARG A 532 57.20 16.35 64.48
N LYS A 533 57.58 17.51 63.94
CA LYS A 533 58.90 17.70 63.33
C LYS A 533 59.89 18.18 64.40
N LYS A 534 60.58 17.22 65.04
CA LYS A 534 61.85 17.49 65.73
C LYS A 534 62.90 17.77 64.65
N LYS A 535 63.42 18.99 64.65
CA LYS A 535 64.76 19.34 64.13
C LYS A 535 65.81 18.46 64.81
N LYS A 536 66.74 17.89 64.04
CA LYS A 536 68.19 18.13 64.19
C LYS A 536 68.97 17.44 63.06
N ASN A 537 70.06 18.13 62.72
CA ASN A 537 71.18 17.76 61.85
C ASN A 537 71.56 16.29 61.85
#